data_AF-A0A416W1Q6-F1
#
_entry.id   AF-A0A416W1Q6-F1
#
_cell.length_a   1.000
_cell.length_b   1.000
_cell.length_c   1.000
_cell.angle_alpha   90.00
_cell.angle_beta   90.00
_cell.angle_gamma   90.00
#
_symmetry.space_group_name_H-M   'P 1'
#
loop_
_entity.id
_entity.type
_entity.pdbx_description
1 polymer ?
#
loop_
_entity_poly.entity_id
_entity_poly.type
_entity_poly.pdbx_seq_one_letter_code
_entity_poly.pdbx_strand_id
1 'polypeptide(L)'
;MLKMSTLCHPYFLAYNLCHCYLCVKRSRKTVLIKMMINMKKAFLLMIAIQLGLVSIEASDVKIELKSNGKSRPSQFELPIPVHADIYNSVLGIYFEKAKQVFVLVSGPDGVVYQREVTSETEKSIYVDLAQYQEGEYTIYFQDAEGNEVSGDFLNEKE
;
A
#
# COMPACT_ATOMS: atom_id res chain seq x y z
N MET A 1 14.43 40.75 -88.00
CA MET A 1 13.38 41.37 -87.17
C MET A 1 12.59 40.26 -86.49
N LEU A 2 12.86 39.98 -85.20
CA LEU A 2 11.93 39.34 -84.26
C LEU A 2 12.52 39.54 -82.85
N LYS A 3 11.81 40.36 -82.07
CA LYS A 3 12.02 40.67 -80.65
C LYS A 3 11.67 39.46 -79.79
N MET A 4 12.49 39.16 -78.79
CA MET A 4 12.17 38.47 -77.53
C MET A 4 13.52 38.24 -76.83
N SER A 5 13.75 38.39 -75.53
CA SER A 5 12.94 38.76 -74.37
C SER A 5 13.90 38.65 -73.19
N THR A 6 14.20 39.73 -72.46
CA THR A 6 15.02 39.67 -71.23
C THR A 6 14.31 40.37 -70.08
N LEU A 7 13.04 40.01 -69.88
CA LEU A 7 12.26 40.31 -68.68
C LEU A 7 12.13 39.00 -67.87
N CYS A 8 13.21 38.51 -67.26
CA CYS A 8 13.13 37.28 -66.46
C CYS A 8 14.07 37.18 -65.26
N HIS A 9 14.76 38.25 -64.86
CA HIS A 9 15.84 38.12 -63.86
C HIS A 9 15.47 38.33 -62.38
N PRO A 10 14.52 39.21 -61.96
CA PRO A 10 14.25 39.41 -60.54
C PRO A 10 13.17 38.47 -59.96
N TYR A 11 12.21 38.02 -60.77
CA TYR A 11 11.10 37.18 -60.30
C TYR A 11 11.52 35.74 -59.98
N PHE A 12 12.49 35.20 -60.73
CA PHE A 12 12.98 33.84 -60.53
C PHE A 12 13.79 33.69 -59.23
N LEU A 13 14.55 34.72 -58.86
CA LEU A 13 15.28 34.77 -57.58
C LEU A 13 14.33 34.92 -56.38
N ALA A 14 13.32 35.78 -56.49
CA ALA A 14 12.33 35.99 -55.44
C ALA A 14 11.49 34.73 -55.16
N TYR A 15 11.08 33.99 -56.20
CA TYR A 15 10.34 32.74 -56.04
C TYR A 15 11.16 31.66 -55.34
N ASN A 16 12.42 31.47 -55.75
CA ASN A 16 13.32 30.49 -55.13
C ASN A 16 13.69 30.83 -53.67
N LEU A 17 13.91 32.10 -53.36
CA LEU A 17 14.14 32.56 -51.99
C LEU A 17 12.90 32.36 -51.09
N CYS A 18 11.71 32.64 -51.62
CA CYS A 18 10.45 32.44 -50.89
C CYS A 18 10.17 30.94 -50.64
N HIS A 19 10.38 30.09 -51.64
CA HIS A 19 10.21 28.64 -51.52
C HIS A 19 11.22 28.02 -50.53
N CYS A 20 12.49 28.47 -50.56
CA CYS A 20 13.50 28.07 -49.57
C CYS A 20 13.13 28.54 -48.15
N TYR A 21 12.68 29.78 -47.98
CA TYR A 21 12.27 30.31 -46.67
C TYR A 21 11.07 29.56 -46.08
N LEU A 22 10.04 29.29 -46.91
CA LEU A 22 8.87 28.50 -46.50
C LEU A 22 9.25 27.06 -46.17
N CYS A 23 10.18 26.45 -46.91
CA CYS A 23 10.67 25.09 -46.65
C CYS A 23 11.45 25.01 -45.32
N VAL A 24 12.35 25.97 -45.06
CA VAL A 24 13.10 26.07 -43.78
C VAL A 24 12.15 26.37 -42.61
N LYS A 25 11.16 27.25 -42.78
CA LYS A 25 10.17 27.58 -41.74
C LYS A 25 9.24 26.40 -41.45
N ARG A 26 8.85 25.62 -42.47
CA ARG A 26 8.08 24.37 -42.31
C ARG A 26 8.89 23.30 -41.59
N SER A 27 10.16 23.11 -41.97
CA SER A 27 11.09 22.18 -41.31
C SER A 27 11.30 22.51 -39.82
N ARG A 28 11.50 23.79 -39.46
CA ARG A 28 11.61 24.22 -38.06
C ARG A 28 10.35 23.96 -37.24
N LYS A 29 9.16 24.16 -37.82
CA LYS A 29 7.88 23.84 -37.14
C LYS A 29 7.72 22.36 -36.88
N THR A 30 8.06 21.49 -37.83
CA THR A 30 8.00 20.03 -37.61
C THR A 30 8.98 19.55 -36.55
N VAL A 31 10.18 20.13 -36.49
CA VAL A 31 11.17 19.85 -35.44
C VAL A 31 10.65 20.27 -34.06
N LEU A 32 10.10 21.48 -33.94
CA LEU A 32 9.53 21.98 -32.68
C LEU A 32 8.35 21.13 -32.19
N ILE A 33 7.43 20.74 -33.09
CA ILE A 33 6.29 19.87 -32.74
C ILE A 33 6.80 18.50 -32.25
N LYS A 34 7.81 17.92 -32.93
CA LYS A 34 8.37 16.62 -32.55
C LYS A 34 9.10 16.68 -31.21
N MET A 35 9.81 17.77 -30.91
CA MET A 35 10.40 18.03 -29.60
C MET A 35 9.35 18.20 -28.50
N MET A 36 8.26 18.94 -28.76
CA MET A 36 7.16 19.10 -27.80
C MET A 36 6.44 17.77 -27.51
N ILE A 37 6.24 16.91 -28.51
CA ILE A 37 5.67 15.57 -28.33
C ILE A 37 6.59 14.69 -27.49
N ASN A 38 7.91 14.72 -27.75
CA ASN A 38 8.88 13.94 -26.97
C ASN A 38 8.97 14.43 -25.52
N MET A 39 8.85 15.74 -25.27
CA MET A 39 8.86 16.33 -23.94
C MET A 39 7.63 15.94 -23.12
N LYS A 40 6.44 15.89 -23.75
CA LYS A 40 5.21 15.38 -23.12
C LYS A 40 5.30 13.89 -22.77
N LYS A 41 5.89 13.07 -23.65
CA LYS A 41 6.10 11.64 -23.39
C LYS A 41 7.08 11.41 -22.24
N ALA A 42 8.16 12.19 -22.18
CA ALA A 42 9.11 12.14 -21.07
C ALA A 42 8.44 12.54 -19.74
N PHE A 43 7.59 13.57 -19.74
CA PHE A 43 6.83 13.99 -18.57
C PHE A 43 5.86 12.91 -18.08
N LEU A 44 5.12 12.28 -18.98
CA LEU A 44 4.22 11.16 -18.64
C LEU A 44 4.99 9.94 -18.11
N LEU A 45 6.16 9.65 -18.68
CA LEU A 45 7.03 8.56 -18.20
C LEU A 45 7.53 8.83 -16.78
N MET A 46 7.91 10.07 -16.47
CA MET A 46 8.35 10.48 -15.13
C MET A 46 7.23 10.31 -14.09
N ILE A 47 5.99 10.68 -14.41
CA ILE A 47 4.83 10.48 -13.52
C ILE A 47 4.57 8.98 -13.31
N ALA A 48 4.64 8.16 -14.36
CA ALA A 48 4.45 6.72 -14.24
C ALA A 48 5.51 6.05 -13.35
N ILE A 49 6.78 6.49 -13.44
CA ILE A 49 7.86 6.02 -12.57
C ILE A 49 7.63 6.45 -11.12
N GLN A 50 7.18 7.70 -10.89
CA GLN A 50 6.88 8.19 -9.55
C GLN A 50 5.71 7.44 -8.90
N LEU A 51 4.67 7.11 -9.65
CA LEU A 51 3.52 6.33 -9.16
C LEU A 51 3.87 4.87 -8.89
N GLY A 52 4.79 4.28 -9.67
CA GLY A 52 5.24 2.90 -9.48
C GLY A 52 6.12 2.66 -8.25
N LEU A 53 6.60 3.73 -7.59
CA LEU A 53 7.44 3.66 -6.40
C LEU A 53 6.65 3.81 -5.08
N VAL A 54 5.33 4.02 -5.14
CA VAL A 54 4.50 4.08 -3.95
C VAL A 54 4.13 2.67 -3.53
N SER A 55 5.02 2.03 -2.78
CA SER A 55 4.68 0.83 -2.01
C SER A 55 3.78 1.28 -0.86
N ILE A 56 2.49 0.93 -0.91
CA ILE A 56 1.62 1.02 0.26
C ILE A 56 1.99 -0.18 1.12
N GLU A 57 2.91 0.01 2.06
CA GLU A 57 3.17 -0.99 3.09
C GLU A 57 2.02 -0.91 4.10
N ALA A 58 1.01 -1.77 3.94
CA ALA A 58 0.10 -2.10 5.01
C ALA A 58 0.89 -2.93 6.02
N SER A 59 1.35 -2.31 7.11
CA SER A 59 2.07 -3.01 8.17
C SER A 59 1.08 -3.37 9.26
N ASP A 60 0.60 -4.61 9.24
CA ASP A 60 -0.11 -5.19 10.38
C ASP A 60 0.79 -5.14 11.63
N VAL A 61 0.25 -4.69 12.76
CA VAL A 61 1.00 -4.58 14.01
C VAL A 61 0.88 -5.90 14.76
N LYS A 62 1.98 -6.65 14.83
CA LYS A 62 2.05 -7.90 15.60
C LYS A 62 1.98 -7.62 17.09
N ILE A 63 1.08 -8.32 17.78
CA ILE A 63 0.91 -8.23 19.23
C ILE A 63 1.87 -9.20 19.91
N GLU A 64 2.69 -8.69 20.84
CA GLU A 64 3.60 -9.52 21.63
C GLU A 64 2.84 -10.25 22.74
N LEU A 65 2.83 -11.58 22.66
CA LEU A 65 2.18 -12.44 23.63
C LEU A 65 3.20 -12.99 24.65
N LYS A 66 2.80 -13.01 25.92
CA LYS A 66 3.62 -13.44 27.06
C LYS A 66 2.87 -14.50 27.86
N SER A 67 3.59 -15.51 28.33
CA SER A 67 3.04 -16.52 29.24
C SER A 67 2.97 -15.97 30.67
N ASN A 68 1.82 -16.12 31.31
CA ASN A 68 1.60 -15.68 32.70
C ASN A 68 1.66 -16.84 33.71
N GLY A 69 1.95 -18.06 33.24
CA GLY A 69 1.97 -19.29 34.05
C GLY A 69 3.30 -19.63 34.74
N LYS A 70 3.25 -20.66 35.62
CA LYS A 70 4.41 -21.19 36.38
C LYS A 70 5.32 -22.13 35.58
N SER A 71 4.92 -22.52 34.38
CA SER A 71 5.66 -23.42 33.50
C SER A 71 6.91 -22.70 33.00
N ARG A 72 8.09 -23.15 33.44
CA ARG A 72 9.38 -22.70 32.90
C ARG A 72 9.35 -22.94 31.39
N PRO A 73 9.43 -21.90 30.54
CA PRO A 73 9.42 -22.12 29.11
C PRO A 73 10.72 -22.82 28.73
N SER A 74 10.64 -24.11 28.42
CA SER A 74 11.70 -24.76 27.66
C SER A 74 11.62 -24.22 26.24
N GLN A 75 12.52 -23.28 25.93
CA GLN A 75 12.83 -22.80 24.58
C GLN A 75 11.66 -22.24 23.76
N PHE A 76 11.53 -20.91 23.78
CA PHE A 76 10.96 -20.04 22.72
C PHE A 76 9.49 -20.23 22.29
N GLU A 77 8.80 -21.30 22.67
CA GLU A 77 7.40 -21.53 22.30
C GLU A 77 6.44 -21.09 23.42
N LEU A 78 5.34 -20.41 23.03
CA LEU A 78 4.24 -20.10 23.93
C LEU A 78 3.51 -21.38 24.32
N PRO A 79 3.04 -21.52 25.58
CA PRO A 79 2.32 -22.71 26.01
C PRO A 79 1.00 -22.89 25.26
N ILE A 80 0.38 -21.77 24.83
CA ILE A 80 -0.76 -21.75 23.93
C ILE A 80 -0.26 -21.30 22.55
N PRO A 81 -0.35 -22.13 21.49
CA PRO A 81 0.16 -21.80 20.17
C PRO A 81 -0.83 -20.90 19.42
N VAL A 82 -0.79 -19.61 19.76
CA VAL A 82 -1.62 -18.54 19.20
C VAL A 82 -0.76 -17.36 18.76
N HIS A 83 -1.25 -16.65 17.75
CA HIS A 83 -0.71 -15.38 17.28
C HIS A 83 -1.84 -14.36 17.16
N ALA A 84 -1.53 -13.08 17.41
CA ALA A 84 -2.46 -11.98 17.21
C ALA A 84 -1.79 -10.79 16.53
N ASP A 85 -2.56 -10.09 15.71
CA ASP A 85 -2.20 -8.85 15.03
C ASP A 85 -3.36 -7.86 15.04
N ILE A 86 -3.05 -6.58 14.81
CA ILE A 86 -4.07 -5.54 14.65
C ILE A 86 -3.78 -4.70 13.40
N TYR A 87 -4.83 -4.44 12.64
CA TYR A 87 -4.81 -3.56 11.48
C TYR A 87 -6.14 -2.81 11.38
N ASN A 88 -6.10 -1.47 11.29
CA ASN A 88 -7.28 -0.61 11.16
C ASN A 88 -8.42 -0.95 12.12
N SER A 89 -8.10 -1.04 13.41
CA SER A 89 -9.04 -1.45 14.47
C SER A 89 -9.65 -2.84 14.30
N VAL A 90 -9.10 -3.71 13.46
CA VAL A 90 -9.49 -5.11 13.37
C VAL A 90 -8.41 -5.96 14.02
N LEU A 91 -8.77 -6.64 15.10
CA LEU A 91 -7.90 -7.58 15.81
C LEU A 91 -8.03 -8.97 15.19
N GLY A 92 -6.95 -9.47 14.61
CA GLY A 92 -6.82 -10.83 14.12
C GLY A 92 -6.24 -11.76 15.19
N ILE A 93 -6.86 -12.91 15.38
CA ILE A 93 -6.43 -13.96 16.31
C ILE A 93 -6.33 -15.26 15.53
N TYR A 94 -5.19 -15.94 15.59
CA TYR A 94 -4.89 -17.13 14.81
C TYR A 94 -4.50 -18.28 15.73
N PHE A 95 -5.17 -19.43 15.57
CA PHE A 95 -4.95 -20.64 16.34
C PHE A 95 -4.19 -21.65 15.49
N GLU A 96 -2.98 -22.04 15.91
CA GLU A 96 -2.19 -23.01 15.14
C GLU A 96 -2.59 -24.46 15.47
N LYS A 97 -2.60 -24.80 16.77
CA LYS A 97 -2.84 -26.17 17.27
C LYS A 97 -3.61 -26.22 18.60
N ALA A 98 -4.26 -25.14 18.99
CA ALA A 98 -4.84 -25.01 20.32
C ALA A 98 -6.18 -25.74 20.42
N LYS A 99 -6.32 -26.76 21.29
CA LYS A 99 -7.53 -27.62 21.32
C LYS A 99 -8.80 -26.86 21.73
N GLN A 100 -8.73 -26.19 22.87
CA GLN A 100 -9.82 -25.41 23.47
C GLN A 100 -9.20 -24.22 24.18
N VAL A 101 -9.59 -23.02 23.78
CA VAL A 101 -9.04 -21.76 24.30
C VAL A 101 -10.18 -20.81 24.58
N PHE A 102 -10.19 -20.28 25.80
CA PHE A 102 -10.98 -19.14 26.17
C PHE A 102 -10.24 -17.86 25.80
N VAL A 103 -10.90 -16.98 25.05
CA VAL A 103 -10.39 -15.70 24.58
C VAL A 103 -11.16 -14.59 25.26
N LEU A 104 -10.43 -13.61 25.81
CA LEU A 104 -10.98 -12.39 26.40
C LEU A 104 -10.20 -11.20 25.85
N VAL A 105 -10.92 -10.17 25.39
CA VAL A 105 -10.34 -8.88 25.00
C VAL A 105 -10.98 -7.80 25.84
N SER A 106 -10.15 -7.00 26.52
CA SER A 106 -10.57 -5.88 27.35
C SER A 106 -9.95 -4.59 26.84
N GLY A 107 -10.75 -3.52 26.78
CA GLY A 107 -10.32 -2.17 26.46
C GLY A 107 -10.62 -1.18 27.60
N PRO A 108 -10.53 0.13 27.32
CA PRO A 108 -10.76 1.18 28.32
C PRO A 108 -12.12 1.11 29.01
N ASP A 109 -13.16 0.72 28.26
CA ASP A 109 -14.55 0.64 28.74
C ASP A 109 -14.92 -0.74 29.34
N GLY A 110 -13.98 -1.68 29.37
CA GLY A 110 -14.18 -3.04 29.87
C GLY A 110 -14.08 -4.11 28.77
N VAL A 111 -14.78 -5.24 28.97
CA VAL A 111 -14.69 -6.41 28.09
C VAL A 111 -15.42 -6.13 26.78
N VAL A 112 -14.69 -6.22 25.66
CA VAL A 112 -15.21 -5.99 24.30
C VAL A 112 -15.44 -7.28 23.53
N TYR A 113 -14.76 -8.36 23.93
CA TYR A 113 -14.94 -9.68 23.34
C TYR A 113 -14.67 -10.77 24.37
N GLN A 114 -15.50 -11.80 24.38
CA GLN A 114 -15.33 -12.97 25.23
C GLN A 114 -15.93 -14.19 24.55
N ARG A 115 -15.12 -15.23 24.31
CA ARG A 115 -15.60 -16.47 23.71
C ARG A 115 -14.69 -17.65 23.99
N GLU A 116 -15.28 -18.83 24.08
CA GLU A 116 -14.57 -20.11 24.07
C GLU A 116 -14.54 -20.71 22.66
N VAL A 117 -13.36 -21.17 22.23
CA VAL A 117 -13.06 -21.55 20.86
C VAL A 117 -12.36 -22.90 20.84
N THR A 118 -12.66 -23.73 19.85
CA THR A 118 -11.96 -25.00 19.62
C THR A 118 -11.30 -25.02 18.24
N SER A 119 -10.05 -25.50 18.14
CA SER A 119 -9.33 -25.52 16.85
C SER A 119 -9.97 -26.43 15.79
N GLU A 120 -10.83 -27.36 16.19
CA GLU A 120 -11.62 -28.15 15.25
C GLU A 120 -12.64 -27.30 14.48
N THR A 121 -13.09 -26.18 15.07
CA THR A 121 -14.16 -25.35 14.52
C THR A 121 -13.65 -24.04 13.92
N GLU A 122 -12.63 -23.40 14.51
CA GLU A 122 -12.15 -22.09 14.09
C GLU A 122 -10.62 -22.02 14.07
N LYS A 123 -10.06 -21.62 12.92
CA LYS A 123 -8.61 -21.38 12.75
C LYS A 123 -8.21 -19.95 13.04
N SER A 124 -9.15 -19.02 12.91
CA SER A 124 -8.94 -17.61 13.20
C SER A 124 -10.23 -16.91 13.60
N ILE A 125 -10.08 -15.82 14.34
CA ILE A 125 -11.15 -14.92 14.77
C ILE A 125 -10.74 -13.50 14.42
N TYR A 126 -11.72 -12.71 13.98
CA TYR A 126 -11.56 -11.29 13.73
C TYR A 126 -12.52 -10.54 14.63
N VAL A 127 -12.00 -9.57 15.38
CA VAL A 127 -12.79 -8.71 16.27
C VAL A 127 -12.71 -7.29 15.72
N ASP A 128 -13.84 -6.74 15.29
CA ASP A 128 -13.95 -5.35 14.89
C ASP A 128 -13.98 -4.45 16.15
N LEU A 129 -12.96 -3.63 16.30
CA LEU A 129 -12.79 -2.70 17.41
C LEU A 129 -13.17 -1.26 17.06
N ALA A 130 -13.59 -0.98 15.81
CA ALA A 130 -13.85 0.39 15.34
C ALA A 130 -14.96 1.10 16.12
N GLN A 131 -15.91 0.35 16.66
CA GLN A 131 -17.01 0.87 17.48
C GLN A 131 -16.61 1.20 18.94
N TYR A 132 -15.47 0.71 19.43
CA TYR A 132 -15.02 0.95 20.80
C TYR A 132 -14.09 2.16 20.90
N GLN A 133 -13.78 2.58 22.13
CA GLN A 133 -12.91 3.72 22.40
C GLN A 133 -11.45 3.43 22.01
N GLU A 134 -10.75 4.42 21.48
CA GLU A 134 -9.29 4.33 21.27
C GLU A 134 -8.55 4.23 22.60
N GLY A 135 -7.43 3.51 22.60
CA GLY A 135 -6.59 3.38 23.79
C GLY A 135 -5.91 2.03 23.89
N GLU A 136 -5.43 1.71 25.09
CA GLU A 136 -4.75 0.46 25.41
C GLU A 136 -5.76 -0.66 25.62
N TYR A 137 -5.50 -1.80 25.01
CA TYR A 137 -6.28 -3.03 25.09
C TYR A 137 -5.37 -4.17 25.53
N THR A 138 -5.98 -5.15 26.19
CA THR A 138 -5.33 -6.40 26.58
C THR A 138 -6.10 -7.56 26.00
N ILE A 139 -5.40 -8.47 25.31
CA ILE A 139 -5.90 -9.78 24.93
C ILE A 139 -5.39 -10.83 25.89
N TYR A 140 -6.27 -11.74 26.30
CA TYR A 140 -6.00 -12.84 27.21
C TYR A 140 -6.52 -14.16 26.65
N PHE A 141 -5.72 -15.20 26.82
CA PHE A 141 -5.98 -16.57 26.42
C PHE A 141 -5.78 -17.51 27.59
N GLN A 142 -6.71 -18.44 27.78
CA GLN A 142 -6.57 -19.54 28.73
C GLN A 142 -7.02 -20.85 28.09
N ASP A 143 -6.21 -21.89 28.21
CA ASP A 143 -6.59 -23.23 27.74
C ASP A 143 -7.22 -24.09 28.85
N ALA A 144 -7.76 -25.25 28.48
CA ALA A 144 -8.34 -26.19 29.43
C ALA A 144 -7.33 -26.80 30.42
N GLU A 145 -6.03 -26.66 30.15
CA GLU A 145 -4.93 -27.14 31.00
C GLU A 145 -4.52 -26.10 32.06
N GLY A 146 -5.09 -24.89 31.98
CA GLY A 146 -4.81 -23.78 32.88
C GLY A 146 -3.56 -22.98 32.51
N ASN A 147 -3.05 -23.13 31.28
CA ASN A 147 -2.03 -22.24 30.75
C ASN A 147 -2.66 -20.89 30.41
N GLU A 148 -1.89 -19.82 30.58
CA GLU A 148 -2.37 -18.45 30.39
C GLU A 148 -1.36 -17.66 29.57
N VAL A 149 -1.87 -16.97 28.54
CA VAL A 149 -1.08 -16.10 27.66
C VAL A 149 -1.82 -14.78 27.49
N SER A 150 -1.11 -13.66 27.56
CA SER A 150 -1.69 -12.34 27.30
C SER A 150 -0.77 -11.43 26.51
N GLY A 151 -1.34 -10.40 25.90
CA GLY A 151 -0.59 -9.33 25.26
C GLY A 151 -1.36 -8.02 25.31
N ASP A 152 -0.60 -6.93 25.32
CA ASP A 152 -1.15 -5.57 25.31
C ASP A 152 -0.93 -4.96 23.93
N PHE A 153 -1.89 -4.17 23.47
CA PHE A 153 -1.81 -3.49 22.18
C PHE A 153 -2.60 -2.17 22.21
N LEU A 154 -2.25 -1.27 21.30
CA LEU A 154 -2.91 0.02 21.16
C LEU A 154 -3.89 -0.04 19.98
N ASN A 155 -5.12 0.42 20.20
CA ASN A 155 -6.11 0.62 19.14
C ASN A 155 -6.27 2.12 18.88
N GLU A 156 -5.77 2.57 17.73
CA GLU A 156 -5.93 3.94 17.21
C GLU A 156 -6.73 3.86 15.90
N LYS A 157 -7.69 4.77 15.68
CA LYS A 157 -8.44 4.81 14.42
C LYS A 157 -7.65 5.68 13.44
N GLU A 158 -7.34 5.12 12.28
CA GLU A 158 -6.76 5.89 11.15
C GLU A 158 -7.81 6.78 10.47
#